data_AF-A0A9X2CEK7-F1
#
_entry.id   AF-A0A9X2CEK7-F1
#
_cell.length_a   1.000
_cell.length_b   1.000
_cell.length_c   1.000
_cell.angle_alpha   90.00
_cell.angle_beta   90.00
_cell.angle_gamma   90.00
#
_symmetry.space_group_name_H-M   'P 1'
#
loop_
_entity.id
_entity.type
_entity.pdbx_description
1 polymer ?
#
loop_
_entity_poly.entity_id
_entity_poly.type
_entity_poly.pdbx_seq_one_letter_code
_entity_poly.pdbx_strand_id
1 'polypeptide(L)'
;MALIKDWSLNDVWQLFSIVDDGDIESYSDNFHYMKKHYSAGNAGVCDLFAGNLAQNKSCGSRFGCFLCALNKEDLSLENQMDTDPKTYGFMRPLNDLRTYMINTLFDYNNRSTLGRKLSKDGYIKVGLNQYSLPYRMKLLKMVLTIQQEAYETSGNHTIDLIDYKELLAIQFAWSREGGESWNGTQDLA
;
A
#
# COMPACT_ATOMS: atom_id res chain seq x y z
N MET A 1 22.61 24.85 -6.60
CA MET A 1 22.84 24.70 -5.14
C MET A 1 21.48 24.50 -4.50
N ALA A 2 21.27 23.45 -3.70
CA ALA A 2 19.98 23.21 -3.06
C ALA A 2 19.80 24.18 -1.88
N LEU A 3 18.66 24.88 -1.83
CA LEU A 3 18.38 25.99 -0.92
C LEU A 3 18.37 25.59 0.57
N ILE A 4 18.01 24.36 0.88
CA ILE A 4 17.89 23.82 2.25
C ILE A 4 18.92 22.72 2.54
N LYS A 5 20.06 22.71 1.83
CA LYS A 5 21.04 21.61 1.91
C LYS A 5 21.60 21.39 3.33
N ASP A 6 21.71 22.45 4.12
CA ASP A 6 22.32 22.45 5.46
C ASP A 6 21.25 22.38 6.58
N TRP A 7 19.98 22.19 6.22
CA TRP A 7 18.87 22.14 7.17
C TRP A 7 18.75 20.74 7.79
N SER A 8 18.47 20.71 9.09
CA SER A 8 17.99 19.52 9.79
C SER A 8 16.49 19.31 9.56
N LEU A 9 15.99 18.12 9.90
CA LEU A 9 14.55 17.85 9.85
C LEU A 9 13.76 18.76 10.80
N ASN A 10 14.33 19.15 11.94
CA ASN A 10 13.70 20.09 12.86
C ASN A 10 13.59 21.50 12.25
N ASP A 11 14.61 21.97 11.53
CA ASP A 11 14.58 23.28 10.86
C ASP A 11 13.45 23.34 9.82
N VAL A 12 13.27 22.25 9.06
CA VAL A 12 12.17 22.12 8.09
C VAL A 12 10.81 22.21 8.79
N TRP A 13 10.64 21.52 9.92
CA TRP A 13 9.37 21.54 10.63
C TRP A 13 9.08 22.86 11.36
N GLN A 14 10.10 23.53 11.89
CA GLN A 14 9.97 24.87 12.49
C GLN A 14 9.50 25.91 11.49
N LEU A 15 9.93 25.82 10.23
CA LEU A 15 9.45 26.70 9.16
C LEU A 15 7.91 26.67 9.05
N PHE A 16 7.28 25.49 9.15
CA PHE A 16 5.82 25.40 9.09
C PHE A 16 5.13 26.04 10.30
N SER A 17 5.75 26.06 11.48
CA SER A 17 5.22 26.80 12.63
C SER A 17 5.28 28.30 12.41
N ILE A 18 6.41 28.82 11.91
CA ILE A 18 6.60 30.24 11.58
C ILE A 18 5.58 30.70 10.52
N VAL A 19 5.29 29.85 9.53
CA VAL A 19 4.28 30.15 8.52
C VAL A 19 2.86 30.14 9.11
N ASP A 20 2.52 29.17 9.96
CA ASP A 20 1.21 29.12 10.63
C ASP A 20 1.01 30.33 11.58
N ASP A 21 2.09 30.88 12.16
CA ASP A 21 2.06 32.09 13.00
C ASP A 21 1.91 33.39 12.19
N GLY A 22 2.01 33.32 10.85
CA GLY A 22 1.83 34.45 9.93
C GLY A 22 3.08 35.31 9.75
N ASP A 23 4.23 34.88 10.26
CA ASP A 23 5.51 35.60 10.14
C ASP A 23 6.12 35.53 8.73
N ILE A 24 5.77 34.49 7.95
CA ILE A 24 6.24 34.27 6.58
C ILE A 24 5.06 33.92 5.68
N GLU A 25 4.93 34.64 4.56
CA GLU A 25 3.97 34.33 3.50
C GLU A 25 4.34 33.01 2.79
N SER A 26 3.33 32.15 2.58
CA SER A 26 3.48 30.85 1.93
C SER A 26 2.29 30.55 1.05
N TYR A 27 2.38 29.48 0.26
CA TYR A 27 1.31 29.01 -0.62
C TYR A 27 0.09 28.48 0.15
N SER A 28 0.26 28.16 1.43
CA SER A 28 -0.77 27.67 2.34
C SER A 28 -0.56 28.33 3.69
N ASP A 29 -1.66 28.73 4.30
CA ASP A 29 -1.76 29.34 5.64
C ASP A 29 -2.10 28.31 6.72
N ASN A 30 -2.27 27.04 6.35
CA ASN A 30 -2.65 25.98 7.27
C ASN A 30 -1.96 24.65 6.98
N PHE A 31 -0.92 24.34 7.76
CA PHE A 31 -0.20 23.07 7.70
C PHE A 31 -0.67 22.03 8.73
N HIS A 32 -1.77 22.29 9.44
CA HIS A 32 -2.25 21.44 10.52
C HIS A 32 -2.48 19.99 10.10
N TYR A 33 -3.17 19.76 8.97
CA TYR A 33 -3.48 18.40 8.51
C TYR A 33 -2.23 17.61 8.13
N MET A 34 -1.24 18.26 7.50
CA MET A 34 0.05 17.64 7.21
C MET A 34 0.77 17.27 8.51
N LYS A 35 0.86 18.19 9.48
CA LYS A 35 1.49 17.92 10.78
C LYS A 35 0.78 16.78 11.51
N LYS A 36 -0.55 16.74 11.49
CA LYS A 36 -1.34 15.63 12.05
C LYS A 36 -1.04 14.30 11.34
N HIS A 37 -0.94 14.31 10.02
CA HIS A 37 -0.67 13.11 9.21
C HIS A 37 0.71 12.50 9.50
N TYR A 38 1.75 13.34 9.54
CA TYR A 38 3.11 12.92 9.89
C TYR A 38 3.22 12.52 11.37
N SER A 39 2.56 13.23 12.28
CA SER A 39 2.52 12.84 13.69
C SER A 39 1.90 11.45 13.87
N ALA A 40 0.76 11.17 13.21
CA ALA A 40 0.12 9.85 13.26
C ALA A 40 1.02 8.73 12.72
N GLY A 41 1.80 8.99 11.66
CA GLY A 41 2.81 8.04 11.16
C GLY A 41 3.95 7.75 12.13
N ASN A 42 4.19 8.63 13.11
CA ASN A 42 5.17 8.48 14.19
C ASN A 42 4.49 8.13 15.53
N ALA A 43 3.36 7.41 15.49
CA ALA A 43 2.61 6.96 16.67
C ALA A 43 2.10 8.10 17.57
N GLY A 44 1.80 9.27 16.98
CA GLY A 44 1.37 10.47 17.69
C GLY A 44 2.49 11.17 18.46
N VAL A 45 3.72 10.64 18.43
CA VAL A 45 4.88 11.23 19.09
C VAL A 45 5.67 12.02 18.05
N CYS A 46 5.42 13.32 18.00
CA CYS A 46 6.25 14.26 17.26
C CYS A 46 6.54 15.49 18.11
N ASP A 47 7.83 15.75 18.32
CA ASP A 47 8.38 16.75 19.24
C ASP A 47 7.97 18.21 18.89
N LEU A 48 7.31 18.41 17.74
CA LEU A 48 6.74 19.71 17.36
C LEU A 48 5.58 20.16 18.23
N PHE A 49 4.94 19.24 18.96
CA PHE A 49 3.76 19.53 19.81
C PHE A 49 4.07 19.51 21.31
N ALA A 50 5.19 18.92 21.72
CA ALA A 50 5.63 18.84 23.10
C ALA A 50 6.90 19.66 23.23
N GLY A 51 6.84 20.85 23.81
CA GLY A 51 8.00 21.76 23.92
C GLY A 51 9.16 21.29 24.81
N ASN A 52 9.46 19.98 24.87
CA ASN A 52 10.51 19.37 25.69
C ASN A 52 11.50 18.57 24.84
N LEU A 53 12.67 19.18 24.64
CA LEU A 53 13.86 18.76 23.87
C LEU A 53 14.56 17.46 24.32
N ALA A 54 13.93 16.63 25.17
CA ALA A 54 14.62 15.53 25.85
C ALA A 54 14.56 14.19 25.10
N GLN A 55 13.69 14.04 24.09
CA GLN A 55 13.57 12.83 23.27
C GLN A 55 13.29 13.22 21.80
N ASN A 56 14.33 13.72 21.12
CA ASN A 56 14.32 14.10 19.70
C ASN A 56 13.95 12.95 18.76
N LYS A 57 12.67 12.58 18.67
CA LYS A 57 12.15 11.80 17.54
C LYS A 57 11.47 12.77 16.60
N SER A 58 12.24 13.26 15.62
CA SER A 58 11.74 14.07 14.51
C SER A 58 10.60 13.35 13.76
N CYS A 59 9.62 14.08 13.24
CA CYS A 59 8.53 13.59 12.36
C CYS A 59 9.09 13.01 11.04
N GLY A 60 9.73 11.84 11.10
CA GLY A 60 10.48 11.23 10.01
C GLY A 60 9.77 10.06 9.31
N SER A 61 8.51 9.81 9.67
CA SER A 61 7.66 8.79 9.05
C SER A 61 7.66 8.89 7.53
N ARG A 62 7.69 7.74 6.85
CA ARG A 62 7.69 7.64 5.40
C ARG A 62 6.44 6.88 4.96
N PHE A 63 5.72 7.45 4.01
CA PHE A 63 4.53 6.85 3.43
C PHE A 63 4.85 6.31 2.04
N GLY A 64 4.17 5.25 1.62
CA GLY A 64 4.45 4.56 0.37
C GLY A 64 3.24 3.82 -0.17
N CYS A 65 3.48 2.99 -1.19
CA CYS A 65 2.40 2.16 -1.74
C CYS A 65 2.05 1.02 -0.79
N PHE A 66 0.74 0.74 -0.67
CA PHE A 66 0.24 -0.32 0.21
C PHE A 66 0.68 -1.73 -0.20
N LEU A 67 1.15 -1.94 -1.44
CA LEU A 67 1.70 -3.21 -1.93
C LEU A 67 3.24 -3.28 -1.85
N CYS A 68 3.91 -2.29 -1.26
CA CYS A 68 5.37 -2.27 -1.18
C CYS A 68 5.88 -3.44 -0.35
N ALA A 69 6.55 -4.40 -0.98
CA ALA A 69 7.18 -5.53 -0.30
C ALA A 69 8.68 -5.29 0.02
N LEU A 70 9.18 -4.06 -0.15
CA LEU A 70 10.59 -3.74 0.13
C LEU A 70 10.92 -3.86 1.63
N ASN A 71 9.98 -3.45 2.48
CA ASN A 71 10.08 -3.58 3.93
C ASN A 71 9.24 -4.77 4.39
N LYS A 72 9.57 -5.35 5.55
CA LYS A 72 8.77 -6.45 6.13
C LYS A 72 7.39 -5.95 6.58
N GLU A 73 7.36 -4.82 7.28
CA GLU A 73 6.16 -4.23 7.90
C GLU A 73 6.01 -2.76 7.44
N ASP A 74 4.78 -2.25 7.46
CA ASP A 74 4.50 -0.84 7.20
C ASP A 74 4.18 -0.12 8.52
N LEU A 75 5.24 0.14 9.29
CA LEU A 75 5.13 0.73 10.62
C LEU A 75 4.46 2.12 10.60
N SER A 76 4.64 2.90 9.53
CA SER A 76 4.03 4.23 9.45
C SER A 76 2.51 4.12 9.28
N LEU A 77 2.04 3.20 8.45
CA LEU A 77 0.61 2.93 8.28
C LEU A 77 -0.01 2.31 9.53
N GLU A 78 0.67 1.34 10.16
CA GLU A 78 0.22 0.71 11.41
C GLU A 78 0.07 1.75 12.53
N ASN A 79 1.08 2.61 12.71
CA ASN A 79 1.01 3.71 13.67
C ASN A 79 -0.15 4.67 13.36
N GLN A 80 -0.42 4.98 12.09
CA GLN A 80 -1.54 5.84 11.70
C GLN A 80 -2.88 5.24 12.12
N MET A 81 -3.09 3.96 11.81
CA MET A 81 -4.31 3.23 12.17
C MET A 81 -4.50 3.13 13.67
N ASP A 82 -3.42 2.95 14.44
CA ASP A 82 -3.49 2.85 15.89
C ASP A 82 -3.72 4.22 16.55
N THR A 83 -3.14 5.29 15.99
CA THR A 83 -3.26 6.67 16.50
C THR A 83 -4.64 7.29 16.22
N ASP A 84 -5.15 7.13 15.00
CA ASP A 84 -6.46 7.66 14.60
C ASP A 84 -7.23 6.62 13.75
N PRO A 85 -7.85 5.61 14.41
CA PRO A 85 -8.58 4.55 13.73
C PRO A 85 -9.74 5.07 12.87
N LYS A 86 -10.34 6.20 13.26
CA LYS A 86 -11.45 6.80 12.52
C LYS A 86 -11.00 7.35 11.17
N THR A 87 -9.82 7.96 11.12
CA THR A 87 -9.28 8.57 9.90
C THR A 87 -8.57 7.55 9.02
N TYR A 88 -7.78 6.65 9.60
CA TYR A 88 -6.87 5.75 8.84
C TYR A 88 -7.28 4.29 8.87
N GLY A 89 -8.20 3.88 9.75
CA GLY A 89 -8.56 2.48 9.96
C GLY A 89 -9.11 1.77 8.72
N PHE A 90 -9.65 2.52 7.75
CA PHE A 90 -10.09 1.97 6.46
C PHE A 90 -8.94 1.29 5.68
N MET A 91 -7.68 1.62 5.95
CA MET A 91 -6.53 1.00 5.30
C MET A 91 -6.14 -0.36 5.87
N ARG A 92 -6.73 -0.79 7.00
CA ARG A 92 -6.43 -2.08 7.65
C ARG A 92 -6.52 -3.28 6.70
N PRO A 93 -7.60 -3.49 5.92
CA PRO A 93 -7.66 -4.59 4.95
C PRO A 93 -6.52 -4.57 3.93
N LEU A 94 -6.04 -3.39 3.51
CA LEU A 94 -4.91 -3.27 2.58
C LEU A 94 -3.58 -3.67 3.24
N ASN A 95 -3.38 -3.29 4.50
CA ASN A 95 -2.21 -3.71 5.28
C ASN A 95 -2.20 -5.23 5.52
N ASP A 96 -3.37 -5.81 5.79
CA ASP A 96 -3.52 -7.25 6.00
C ASP A 96 -3.25 -8.03 4.71
N LEU A 97 -3.76 -7.55 3.56
CA LEU A 97 -3.46 -8.13 2.24
C LEU A 97 -1.96 -8.09 1.94
N ARG A 98 -1.31 -6.95 2.20
CA ARG A 98 0.14 -6.78 2.04
C ARG A 98 0.91 -7.79 2.89
N THR A 99 0.55 -7.89 4.17
CA THR A 99 1.17 -8.81 5.13
C THR A 99 0.98 -10.26 4.70
N TYR A 100 -0.22 -10.62 4.23
CA TYR A 100 -0.50 -11.93 3.66
C TYR A 100 0.41 -12.25 2.47
N MET A 101 0.58 -11.31 1.52
CA MET A 101 1.43 -11.49 0.34
C MET A 101 2.91 -11.68 0.71
N ILE A 102 3.43 -10.91 1.68
CA ILE A 102 4.81 -11.04 2.16
C ILE A 102 5.01 -12.39 2.84
N ASN A 103 4.09 -12.78 3.72
CA ASN A 103 4.19 -14.04 4.47
C ASN A 103 4.09 -15.28 3.57
N THR A 104 3.40 -15.17 2.44
CA THR A 104 3.22 -16.28 1.48
C THR A 104 4.15 -16.23 0.27
N LEU A 105 5.06 -15.25 0.21
CA LEU A 105 5.98 -15.04 -0.91
C LEU A 105 6.83 -16.29 -1.22
N PHE A 106 7.33 -16.97 -0.18
CA PHE A 106 8.18 -18.16 -0.29
C PHE A 106 7.43 -19.48 -0.11
N ASP A 107 6.10 -19.47 -0.10
CA ASP A 107 5.30 -20.69 -0.11
C ASP A 107 5.29 -21.29 -1.52
N TYR A 108 6.04 -22.38 -1.70
CA TYR A 108 6.18 -23.05 -2.98
C TYR A 108 4.91 -23.76 -3.44
N ASN A 109 3.94 -24.02 -2.54
CA ASN A 109 2.64 -24.56 -2.93
C ASN A 109 1.82 -23.55 -3.75
N ASN A 110 2.13 -22.26 -3.62
CA ASN A 110 1.49 -21.19 -4.38
C ASN A 110 2.16 -20.94 -5.74
N ARG A 111 3.12 -21.78 -6.16
CA ARG A 111 3.89 -21.60 -7.40
C ARG A 111 3.44 -22.56 -8.50
N SER A 112 3.50 -22.09 -9.74
CA SER A 112 3.35 -22.94 -10.92
C SER A 112 4.68 -23.64 -11.21
N THR A 113 4.60 -24.93 -11.55
CA THR A 113 5.75 -25.76 -11.94
C THR A 113 6.13 -25.61 -13.41
N LEU A 114 5.25 -25.01 -14.23
CA LEU A 114 5.48 -24.80 -15.66
C LEU A 114 5.72 -23.32 -15.96
N GLY A 115 6.74 -23.04 -16.76
CA GLY A 115 7.01 -21.69 -17.26
C GLY A 115 6.01 -21.27 -18.34
N ARG A 116 5.78 -19.96 -18.48
CA ARG A 116 4.86 -19.38 -19.49
C ARG A 116 5.50 -19.14 -20.87
N LYS A 117 6.83 -19.26 -20.96
CA LYS A 117 7.58 -18.95 -22.18
C LYS A 117 8.16 -20.25 -22.76
N LEU A 118 7.88 -20.46 -24.04
CA LEU A 118 8.58 -21.45 -24.85
C LEU A 118 9.99 -20.93 -25.17
N SER A 119 10.99 -21.79 -25.02
CA SER A 119 12.32 -21.56 -25.58
C SER A 119 12.25 -21.51 -27.11
N LYS A 120 13.26 -20.90 -27.74
CA LYS A 120 13.42 -20.92 -29.20
C LYS A 120 13.45 -22.34 -29.76
N ASP A 121 13.94 -23.29 -28.98
CA ASP A 121 14.06 -24.71 -29.34
C ASP A 121 12.81 -25.54 -29.00
N GLY A 122 11.71 -24.90 -28.60
CA GLY A 122 10.43 -25.58 -28.32
C GLY A 122 10.29 -26.19 -26.93
N TYR A 123 11.28 -26.03 -26.05
CA TYR A 123 11.21 -26.51 -24.66
C TYR A 123 10.46 -25.54 -23.73
N ILE A 124 9.79 -26.10 -22.71
CA ILE A 124 9.18 -25.34 -21.62
C ILE A 124 10.00 -25.55 -20.35
N LYS A 125 10.23 -24.46 -19.61
CA LYS A 125 10.92 -24.53 -18.32
C LYS A 125 10.05 -25.25 -17.28
N VAL A 126 10.57 -26.33 -16.69
CA VAL A 126 9.94 -27.02 -15.55
C VAL A 126 10.69 -26.65 -14.27
N GLY A 127 9.95 -26.22 -13.24
CA GLY A 127 10.49 -25.80 -11.95
C GLY A 127 9.61 -24.74 -11.28
N LEU A 128 9.99 -24.27 -10.09
CA LEU A 128 9.27 -23.21 -9.38
C LEU A 128 9.36 -21.90 -10.19
N ASN A 129 8.21 -21.38 -10.63
CA ASN A 129 8.14 -20.16 -11.43
C ASN A 129 7.19 -19.12 -10.81
N GLN A 130 6.30 -18.55 -11.63
CA GLN A 130 5.28 -17.59 -11.21
C GLN A 130 4.31 -18.17 -10.16
N TYR A 131 3.46 -17.30 -9.61
CA TYR A 131 2.30 -17.76 -8.87
C TYR A 131 1.38 -18.66 -9.70
N SER A 132 0.84 -19.70 -9.06
CA SER A 132 -0.16 -20.59 -9.63
C SER A 132 -1.44 -19.79 -9.97
N LEU A 133 -2.24 -20.28 -10.91
CA LEU A 133 -3.53 -19.64 -11.20
C LEU A 133 -4.46 -19.66 -9.96
N PRO A 134 -4.61 -20.78 -9.22
CA PRO A 134 -5.43 -20.80 -8.01
C PRO A 134 -5.03 -19.73 -6.98
N TYR A 135 -3.74 -19.52 -6.79
CA TYR A 135 -3.26 -18.47 -5.88
C TYR A 135 -3.56 -17.06 -6.40
N ARG A 136 -3.40 -16.81 -7.72
CA ARG A 136 -3.79 -15.53 -8.33
C ARG A 136 -5.29 -15.26 -8.22
N MET A 137 -6.13 -16.27 -8.44
CA MET A 137 -7.59 -16.17 -8.21
C MET A 137 -7.90 -15.86 -6.75
N LYS A 138 -7.17 -16.47 -5.80
CA LYS A 138 -7.31 -16.18 -4.37
C LYS A 138 -6.99 -14.72 -4.06
N LEU A 139 -5.90 -14.17 -4.60
CA LEU A 139 -5.55 -12.75 -4.43
C LEU A 139 -6.62 -11.84 -5.05
N LEU A 140 -7.13 -12.17 -6.25
CA LEU A 140 -8.21 -11.40 -6.87
C LEU A 140 -9.48 -11.41 -6.00
N LYS A 141 -9.86 -12.58 -5.45
CA LYS A 141 -10.99 -12.70 -4.52
C LYS A 141 -10.81 -11.80 -3.30
N MET A 142 -9.62 -11.81 -2.68
CA MET A 142 -9.32 -10.92 -1.54
C MET A 142 -9.48 -9.44 -1.91
N VAL A 143 -8.95 -9.01 -3.05
CA VAL A 143 -9.06 -7.62 -3.53
C VAL A 143 -10.52 -7.21 -3.75
N LEU A 144 -11.30 -8.05 -4.43
CA LEU A 144 -12.71 -7.77 -4.69
C LEU A 144 -13.54 -7.77 -3.39
N THR A 145 -13.25 -8.66 -2.45
CA THR A 145 -13.87 -8.66 -1.12
C THR A 145 -13.59 -7.36 -0.38
N ILE A 146 -12.33 -6.90 -0.35
CA ILE A 146 -11.95 -5.63 0.30
C ILE A 146 -12.70 -4.45 -0.31
N GLN A 147 -12.79 -4.37 -1.65
CA GLN A 147 -13.55 -3.33 -2.33
C GLN A 147 -15.04 -3.34 -1.96
N GLN A 148 -15.64 -4.54 -1.95
CA GLN A 148 -17.06 -4.71 -1.63
C GLN A 148 -17.36 -4.34 -0.17
N GLU A 149 -16.56 -4.81 0.78
CA GLU A 149 -16.72 -4.50 2.21
C GLU A 149 -16.53 -2.99 2.49
N ALA A 150 -15.59 -2.35 1.80
CA ALA A 150 -15.39 -0.90 1.89
C ALA A 150 -16.63 -0.12 1.40
N TYR A 151 -17.25 -0.57 0.30
CA TYR A 151 -18.49 -0.01 -0.22
C TYR A 151 -19.66 -0.19 0.74
N GLU A 152 -19.83 -1.40 1.30
CA GLU A 152 -20.89 -1.69 2.28
C GLU A 152 -20.77 -0.87 3.56
N THR A 153 -19.54 -0.63 4.02
CA THR A 153 -19.28 0.13 5.26
C THR A 153 -19.48 1.63 5.09
N SER A 154 -18.99 2.19 3.98
CA SER A 154 -18.93 3.64 3.78
C SER A 154 -20.02 4.20 2.87
N GLY A 155 -20.77 3.33 2.17
CA GLY A 155 -21.72 3.72 1.14
C GLY A 155 -21.07 4.34 -0.11
N ASN A 156 -19.74 4.24 -0.23
CA ASN A 156 -18.95 4.78 -1.33
C ASN A 156 -17.72 3.89 -1.60
N HIS A 157 -17.11 4.03 -2.78
CA HIS A 157 -15.88 3.32 -3.14
C HIS A 157 -14.65 4.02 -2.56
N THR A 158 -14.54 4.03 -1.23
CA THR A 158 -13.34 4.55 -0.51
C THR A 158 -12.08 3.74 -0.84
N ILE A 159 -12.26 2.46 -1.19
CA ILE A 159 -11.24 1.59 -1.77
C ILE A 159 -11.80 1.09 -3.10
N ASP A 160 -11.14 1.47 -4.19
CA ASP A 160 -11.49 1.06 -5.56
C ASP A 160 -10.20 0.65 -6.29
N LEU A 161 -9.86 -0.64 -6.26
CA LEU A 161 -8.55 -1.14 -6.73
C LEU A 161 -8.60 -1.72 -8.13
N ILE A 162 -9.73 -2.32 -8.52
CA ILE A 162 -9.93 -3.03 -9.77
C ILE A 162 -11.30 -2.67 -10.34
N ASP A 163 -11.30 -2.12 -11.55
CA ASP A 163 -12.49 -1.84 -12.34
C ASP A 163 -12.89 -3.02 -13.27
N TYR A 164 -14.03 -2.89 -13.95
CA TYR A 164 -14.51 -3.91 -14.88
C TYR A 164 -13.57 -4.17 -16.06
N LYS A 165 -12.89 -3.14 -16.58
CA LYS A 165 -11.95 -3.29 -17.70
C LYS A 165 -10.70 -4.04 -17.26
N GLU A 166 -10.24 -3.81 -16.04
CA GLU A 166 -9.13 -4.52 -15.42
C GLU A 166 -9.49 -5.99 -15.14
N LEU A 167 -10.73 -6.28 -14.71
CA LEU A 167 -11.23 -7.65 -14.61
C LEU A 167 -11.19 -8.38 -15.97
N LEU A 168 -11.65 -7.74 -17.04
CA LEU A 168 -11.56 -8.31 -18.39
C LEU A 168 -10.10 -8.52 -18.83
N ALA A 169 -9.21 -7.59 -18.49
CA ALA A 169 -7.78 -7.71 -18.78
C ALA A 169 -7.12 -8.87 -18.02
N ILE A 170 -7.51 -9.07 -16.75
CA ILE A 170 -7.07 -10.21 -15.92
C ILE A 170 -7.53 -11.52 -16.55
N GLN A 171 -8.81 -11.63 -16.90
CA GLN A 171 -9.36 -12.80 -17.56
C GLN A 171 -8.62 -13.10 -18.88
N PHE A 172 -8.47 -12.10 -19.75
CA PHE A 172 -7.73 -12.24 -21.00
C PHE A 172 -6.29 -12.73 -20.76
N ALA A 173 -5.60 -12.19 -19.75
CA ALA A 173 -4.25 -12.61 -19.41
C ALA A 173 -4.20 -14.08 -18.96
N TRP A 174 -5.17 -14.54 -18.16
CA TRP A 174 -5.24 -15.93 -17.69
C TRP A 174 -5.58 -16.92 -18.81
N SER A 175 -6.52 -16.58 -19.69
CA SER A 175 -6.87 -17.41 -20.86
C SER A 175 -5.71 -17.54 -21.83
N ARG A 176 -4.96 -16.47 -22.09
CA ARG A 176 -3.75 -16.51 -22.94
C ARG A 176 -2.67 -17.43 -22.36
N GLU A 177 -2.62 -17.56 -21.03
CA GLU A 177 -1.68 -18.45 -20.34
C GLU A 177 -2.14 -19.92 -20.31
N GLY A 178 -3.32 -20.23 -20.86
CA GLY A 178 -3.93 -21.57 -20.81
C GLY A 178 -4.42 -21.94 -19.41
N GLY A 179 -4.61 -20.95 -18.54
CA GLY A 179 -5.06 -21.14 -17.17
C GLY A 179 -6.59 -21.29 -17.05
N GLU A 180 -7.33 -20.59 -17.90
CA GLU A 180 -8.77 -20.79 -18.06
C GLU A 180 -9.03 -21.53 -19.37
N SER A 181 -9.87 -22.57 -19.33
CA SER A 181 -10.19 -23.39 -20.49
C SER A 181 -11.13 -22.68 -21.47
N TRP A 182 -11.93 -21.71 -21.00
CA TRP A 182 -12.91 -20.95 -21.78
C TRP A 182 -13.18 -19.54 -21.21
N ASN A 183 -13.26 -18.54 -22.09
CA ASN A 183 -13.69 -17.19 -21.72
C ASN A 183 -15.20 -17.19 -21.43
N GLY A 184 -15.60 -16.74 -20.23
CA GLY A 184 -16.99 -16.38 -19.94
C GLY A 184 -17.88 -17.44 -19.28
N THR A 185 -17.34 -18.54 -18.76
CA THR A 185 -18.12 -19.48 -17.93
C THR A 185 -17.66 -19.40 -16.48
N GLN A 186 -18.59 -19.03 -15.59
CA GLN A 186 -18.42 -19.25 -14.16
C GLN A 186 -18.37 -20.77 -13.94
N ASP A 187 -17.19 -21.33 -13.69
CA ASP A 187 -17.10 -22.61 -13.00
C ASP A 187 -17.51 -22.36 -11.54
N LEU A 188 -18.82 -22.29 -11.31
CA LEU A 188 -19.43 -22.47 -10.00
C LEU A 188 -19.32 -23.95 -9.65
N ALA A 189 -18.24 -24.30 -8.97
CA ALA A 189 -18.14 -25.53 -8.18
C ALA A 189 -18.13 -25.18 -6.69
#